data_AF-A0A6P8HDU5-F1
#
_entry.id   AF-A0A6P8HDU5-F1
#
_cell.length_a   1.000
_cell.length_b   1.000
_cell.length_c   1.000
_cell.angle_alpha   90.00
_cell.angle_beta   90.00
_cell.angle_gamma   90.00
#
_symmetry.space_group_name_H-M   'P 1'
#
loop_
_entity.id
_entity.type
_entity.pdbx_description
1 polymer ?
#
loop_
_entity_poly.entity_id
_entity_poly.type
_entity_poly.pdbx_seq_one_letter_code
_entity_poly.pdbx_strand_id
1 'polypeptide(L)'
;MGHSKAKQVDLEAASAKAERVKERRKRSLATQEKEIAEKVKRLEEPGTTIANLEFQVEVEETLESNADESASTPVWWLSNCCSVSDDLPEAVEALKLVDSQCQTDEFQYLFEQSLPEPQFSEDYLKDDDEKVRLYTGLPSFSVLKSTFNHVAPHVLCRSKILNQFQELILVLIRLRLDIFLQHLAYRFEISKRTVQCIMNSWMEAMYDCRH
;
A
#
# COMPACT_ATOMS: atom_id res chain seq x y z
N MET A 1 -43.16 -42.49 23.40
CA MET A 1 -42.81 -41.42 24.36
C MET A 1 -41.29 -41.24 24.53
N GLY A 2 -40.46 -41.37 23.48
CA GLY A 2 -38.98 -41.41 23.62
C GLY A 2 -38.19 -40.17 23.17
N HIS A 3 -38.75 -39.29 22.33
CA HIS A 3 -37.97 -38.25 21.64
C HIS A 3 -37.68 -36.99 22.46
N SER A 4 -38.47 -36.72 23.51
CA SER A 4 -38.29 -35.52 24.33
C SER A 4 -37.07 -35.60 25.26
N LYS A 5 -36.68 -36.81 25.70
CA LYS A 5 -35.53 -37.01 26.60
C LYS A 5 -34.20 -36.87 25.87
N ALA A 6 -34.10 -37.34 24.62
CA ALA A 6 -32.88 -37.24 23.81
C ALA A 6 -32.48 -35.77 23.54
N LYS A 7 -33.44 -34.93 23.10
CA LYS A 7 -33.21 -33.49 22.90
C LYS A 7 -32.76 -32.76 24.16
N GLN A 8 -33.24 -33.19 25.33
CA GLN A 8 -32.90 -32.56 26.61
C GLN A 8 -31.45 -32.89 27.02
N VAL A 9 -31.02 -34.13 26.79
CA VAL A 9 -29.64 -34.59 27.05
C VAL A 9 -28.63 -33.90 26.11
N ASP A 10 -28.98 -33.69 24.84
CA ASP A 10 -28.11 -33.01 23.87
C ASP A 10 -27.92 -31.52 24.19
N LEU A 11 -28.98 -30.84 24.65
CA LEU A 11 -28.91 -29.45 25.11
C LEU A 11 -28.10 -29.30 26.40
N GLU A 12 -28.24 -30.24 27.33
CA GLU A 12 -27.48 -30.27 28.58
C GLU A 12 -25.99 -30.55 28.31
N ALA A 13 -25.68 -31.44 27.37
CA ALA A 13 -24.31 -31.70 26.91
C ALA A 13 -23.68 -30.50 26.18
N ALA A 14 -24.46 -29.77 25.37
CA ALA A 14 -24.01 -28.54 24.71
C ALA A 14 -23.74 -27.41 25.73
N SER A 15 -24.63 -27.24 26.71
CA SER A 15 -24.46 -26.30 27.82
C SER A 15 -23.22 -26.62 28.66
N ALA A 16 -23.03 -27.89 29.03
CA ALA A 16 -21.85 -28.34 29.78
C ALA A 16 -20.53 -28.14 29.01
N LYS A 17 -20.54 -28.31 27.68
CA LYS A 17 -19.38 -28.00 26.83
C LYS A 17 -19.11 -26.49 26.80
N ALA A 18 -20.15 -25.66 26.68
CA ALA A 18 -20.02 -24.20 26.68
C ALA A 18 -19.44 -23.67 28.01
N GLU A 19 -19.91 -24.19 29.15
CA GLU A 19 -19.37 -23.82 30.47
C GLU A 19 -17.90 -24.23 30.65
N ARG A 20 -17.51 -25.42 30.17
CA ARG A 20 -16.09 -25.84 30.19
C ARG A 20 -15.20 -24.94 29.33
N VAL A 21 -15.71 -24.44 28.20
CA VAL A 21 -14.97 -23.51 27.33
C VAL A 21 -14.83 -22.15 28.01
N LYS A 22 -15.89 -21.62 28.63
CA LYS A 22 -15.83 -20.37 29.40
C LYS A 22 -14.84 -20.47 30.56
N GLU A 23 -14.83 -21.59 31.28
CA GLU A 23 -13.90 -21.75 32.40
C GLU A 23 -12.44 -21.87 31.96
N ARG A 24 -12.16 -22.53 30.83
CA ARG A 24 -10.81 -22.56 30.24
C ARG A 24 -10.34 -21.14 29.87
N ARG A 25 -11.21 -20.33 29.26
CA ARG A 25 -10.91 -18.94 28.93
C ARG A 25 -10.63 -18.11 30.18
N LYS A 26 -11.45 -18.25 31.22
CA LYS A 26 -11.25 -17.57 32.51
C LYS A 26 -9.92 -17.92 33.16
N ARG A 27 -9.52 -19.20 33.13
CA ARG A 27 -8.21 -19.64 33.64
C ARG A 27 -7.05 -19.06 32.84
N SER A 28 -7.17 -19.04 31.50
CA SER A 28 -6.16 -18.45 30.62
C SER A 28 -5.95 -16.96 30.89
N LEU A 29 -7.04 -16.20 31.05
CA LEU A 29 -6.99 -14.76 31.36
C LEU A 29 -6.36 -14.51 32.73
N ALA A 30 -6.74 -15.28 33.75
CA ALA A 30 -6.15 -15.15 35.09
C ALA A 30 -4.64 -15.47 35.11
N THR A 31 -4.17 -16.38 34.25
CA THR A 31 -2.73 -16.65 34.08
C THR A 31 -2.03 -15.48 33.41
N GLN A 32 -2.62 -14.90 32.35
CA GLN A 32 -2.06 -13.72 31.67
C GLN A 32 -2.00 -12.51 32.60
N GLU A 33 -3.03 -12.25 33.40
CA GLU A 33 -3.03 -11.14 34.37
C GLU A 33 -1.90 -11.28 35.39
N LYS A 34 -1.62 -12.50 35.87
CA LYS A 34 -0.50 -12.77 36.77
C LYS A 34 0.85 -12.53 36.09
N GLU A 35 1.01 -12.98 34.85
CA GLU A 35 2.23 -12.79 34.07
C GLU A 35 2.48 -11.31 33.76
N ILE A 36 1.42 -10.56 33.43
CA ILE A 36 1.48 -9.11 33.22
C ILE A 36 1.87 -8.41 34.52
N ALA A 37 1.23 -8.75 35.64
CA ALA A 37 1.56 -8.16 36.94
C ALA A 37 3.01 -8.46 37.36
N GLU A 38 3.54 -9.63 37.03
CA GLU A 38 4.95 -9.97 37.25
C GLU A 38 5.87 -9.17 36.32
N LYS A 39 5.55 -9.05 35.03
CA LYS A 39 6.32 -8.23 34.07
C LYS A 39 6.33 -6.75 34.44
N VAL A 40 5.21 -6.20 34.92
CA VAL A 40 5.11 -4.80 35.36
C VAL A 40 6.00 -4.52 36.56
N LYS A 41 6.13 -5.46 37.51
CA LYS A 41 7.05 -5.32 38.65
C LYS A 41 8.52 -5.24 38.23
N ARG A 42 8.88 -5.82 37.07
CA ARG A 42 10.25 -5.79 36.53
C ARG A 42 10.56 -4.54 35.70
N LEU A 43 9.58 -3.65 35.49
CA LEU A 43 9.78 -2.39 34.76
C LEU A 43 10.52 -1.32 35.58
N GLU A 44 10.51 -1.43 36.91
CA GLU A 44 11.22 -0.49 37.80
C GLU A 44 12.73 -0.81 37.93
N GLU A 45 13.17 -1.97 37.42
CA GLU A 45 14.58 -2.34 37.41
C GLU A 45 15.28 -1.60 36.26
N PRO A 46 16.33 -0.80 36.53
CA PRO A 46 17.09 -0.15 35.47
C PRO A 46 17.70 -1.21 34.56
N GLY A 47 17.24 -1.25 33.30
CA GLY A 47 17.78 -2.13 32.28
C GLY A 47 19.26 -1.87 32.03
N THR A 48 19.97 -2.89 31.55
CA THR A 48 21.37 -2.75 31.14
C THR A 48 21.45 -1.86 29.90
N THR A 49 22.33 -0.87 29.90
CA THR A 49 22.56 -0.02 28.73
C THR A 49 22.96 -0.89 27.55
N ILE A 50 22.09 -0.95 26.53
CA ILE A 50 22.44 -1.54 25.24
C ILE A 50 23.57 -0.68 24.67
N ALA A 51 24.68 -1.31 24.28
CA ALA A 51 25.90 -0.63 23.85
C ALA A 51 25.59 0.57 22.92
N ASN A 52 26.35 1.66 23.09
CA ASN A 52 26.24 2.85 22.26
C ASN A 52 26.40 2.44 20.79
N LEU A 53 25.31 2.44 20.04
CA LEU A 53 25.32 2.23 18.60
C LEU A 53 25.87 3.51 17.97
N GLU A 54 27.18 3.53 17.78
CA GLU A 54 27.85 4.53 16.95
C GLU A 54 27.39 4.28 15.50
N PHE A 55 26.36 5.00 15.06
CA PHE A 55 25.95 4.99 13.67
C PHE A 55 27.03 5.72 12.85
N GLN A 56 28.02 4.97 12.37
CA GLN A 56 28.91 5.42 11.31
C GLN A 56 28.10 5.47 10.02
N VAL A 57 27.49 6.62 9.75
CA VAL A 57 27.02 6.94 8.41
C VAL A 57 28.24 7.40 7.62
N GLU A 58 28.93 6.46 6.98
CA GLU A 58 29.75 6.81 5.82
C GLU A 58 28.78 7.21 4.71
N VAL A 59 28.60 8.52 4.54
CA VAL A 59 27.98 9.07 3.33
C VAL A 59 29.01 8.92 2.22
N GLU A 60 29.04 7.75 1.60
CA GLU A 60 29.70 7.60 0.31
C GLU A 60 28.72 8.10 -0.76
N GLU A 61 28.86 9.38 -1.08
CA GLU A 61 28.20 10.03 -2.20
C GLU A 61 28.77 9.44 -3.50
N THR A 62 28.25 8.29 -3.93
CA THR A 62 28.58 7.73 -5.25
C THR A 62 27.81 8.52 -6.31
N LEU A 63 28.41 9.64 -6.73
CA LEU A 63 28.10 10.30 -7.98
C LEU A 63 28.57 9.39 -9.13
N GLU A 64 27.72 8.46 -9.55
CA GLU A 64 27.91 7.79 -10.84
C GLU A 64 27.23 8.61 -11.93
N SER A 65 27.99 9.58 -12.46
CA SER A 65 27.79 10.08 -13.81
C SER A 65 28.20 8.98 -14.79
N ASN A 66 27.24 8.44 -15.54
CA ASN A 66 27.54 7.81 -16.82
C ASN A 66 26.62 8.43 -17.87
N ALA A 67 27.20 9.39 -18.59
CA ALA A 67 26.71 9.84 -19.86
C ALA A 67 27.24 8.90 -20.96
N ASP A 68 26.35 8.62 -21.89
CA ASP A 68 26.55 8.13 -23.26
C ASP A 68 26.87 6.63 -23.46
N GLU A 69 25.89 5.90 -24.02
CA GLU A 69 26.03 5.40 -25.38
C GLU A 69 24.65 5.15 -26.03
N SER A 70 24.48 5.82 -27.16
CA SER A 70 23.50 5.53 -28.20
C SER A 70 23.51 4.04 -28.60
N ALA A 71 22.42 3.34 -28.31
CA ALA A 71 21.99 2.20 -29.11
C ALA A 71 20.47 2.13 -29.08
N SER A 72 19.84 2.15 -30.26
CA SER A 72 18.40 1.95 -30.43
C SER A 72 17.95 0.72 -29.65
N THR A 73 17.30 0.95 -28.52
CA THR A 73 16.66 -0.09 -27.74
C THR A 73 15.46 -0.57 -28.54
N PRO A 74 15.44 -1.83 -28.98
CA PRO A 74 14.39 -2.29 -29.87
C PRO A 74 13.07 -2.38 -29.09
N VAL A 75 12.01 -1.90 -29.74
CA VAL A 75 10.63 -1.72 -29.24
C VAL A 75 10.05 -2.95 -28.49
N TRP A 76 10.61 -4.15 -28.71
CA TRP A 76 10.17 -5.38 -28.06
C TRP A 76 10.59 -5.52 -26.57
N TRP A 77 11.59 -4.78 -26.06
CA TRP A 77 11.92 -4.82 -24.62
C TRP A 77 10.88 -4.06 -23.76
N LEU A 78 10.27 -3.02 -24.32
CA LEU A 78 9.14 -2.29 -23.72
C LEU A 78 7.89 -3.18 -23.63
N SER A 79 7.70 -4.07 -24.61
CA SER A 79 6.57 -5.03 -24.65
C SER A 79 6.56 -6.00 -23.46
N ASN A 80 7.74 -6.33 -22.90
CA ASN A 80 7.85 -7.22 -21.74
C ASN A 80 7.69 -6.51 -20.38
N CYS A 81 7.57 -5.18 -20.34
CA CYS A 81 7.46 -4.44 -19.08
C CYS A 81 6.03 -4.40 -18.52
N CYS A 82 5.01 -4.52 -19.40
CA CYS A 82 3.60 -4.38 -19.04
C CYS A 82 2.92 -5.72 -18.62
N SER A 83 3.70 -6.78 -18.37
CA SER A 83 3.17 -8.13 -18.04
C SER A 83 3.57 -8.67 -16.66
N VAL A 84 4.27 -7.89 -15.81
CA VAL A 84 4.52 -8.35 -14.44
C VAL A 84 3.25 -8.13 -13.63
N SER A 85 2.57 -9.23 -13.31
CA SER A 85 1.48 -9.26 -12.32
C SER A 85 2.10 -9.07 -10.94
N ASP A 86 1.94 -7.89 -10.36
CA ASP A 86 1.96 -7.74 -8.91
C ASP A 86 0.53 -8.05 -8.45
N ASP A 87 0.24 -9.34 -8.20
CA ASP A 87 -1.04 -9.84 -7.73
C ASP A 87 -1.31 -9.36 -6.29
N LEU A 88 -1.76 -8.11 -6.16
CA LEU A 88 -2.18 -7.52 -4.89
C LEU A 88 -3.71 -7.60 -4.59
N PRO A 89 -4.66 -7.75 -5.54
CA PRO A 89 -6.08 -7.59 -5.20
C PRO A 89 -6.72 -8.82 -4.54
N GLU A 90 -6.24 -10.04 -4.79
CA GLU A 90 -6.87 -11.28 -4.29
C GLU A 90 -6.57 -11.56 -2.80
N ALA A 91 -5.41 -11.11 -2.31
CA ALA A 91 -5.02 -11.27 -0.91
C ALA A 91 -5.89 -10.43 0.06
N VAL A 92 -6.40 -9.29 -0.41
CA VAL A 92 -7.22 -8.37 0.40
C VAL A 92 -8.63 -8.93 0.65
N GLU A 93 -9.16 -9.71 -0.30
CA GLU A 93 -10.49 -10.31 -0.18
C GLU A 93 -10.47 -11.60 0.67
N ALA A 94 -9.38 -12.37 0.60
CA ALA A 94 -9.17 -13.54 1.45
C ALA A 94 -8.99 -13.17 2.95
N LEU A 95 -8.40 -12.01 3.26
CA LEU A 95 -8.27 -11.50 4.63
C LEU A 95 -9.62 -11.14 5.27
N LYS A 96 -10.59 -10.65 4.48
CA LYS A 96 -11.91 -10.23 5.01
C LYS A 96 -12.78 -11.39 5.50
N LEU A 97 -12.61 -12.59 4.95
CA LEU A 97 -13.53 -13.70 5.20
C LEU A 97 -13.16 -14.52 6.45
N VAL A 98 -11.91 -14.42 6.92
CA VAL A 98 -11.39 -15.19 8.07
C VAL A 98 -11.65 -14.48 9.41
N ASP A 99 -11.76 -13.15 9.43
CA ASP A 99 -11.81 -12.37 10.69
C ASP A 99 -13.20 -12.24 11.33
N SER A 100 -14.28 -12.53 10.59
CA SER A 100 -15.65 -12.35 11.11
C SER A 100 -16.04 -13.32 12.24
N GLN A 101 -15.19 -14.27 12.62
CA GLN A 101 -15.47 -15.28 13.64
C GLN A 101 -14.75 -15.04 14.99
N CYS A 102 -13.86 -14.04 15.09
CA CYS A 102 -13.12 -13.74 16.34
C CYS A 102 -13.17 -12.27 16.79
N GLN A 103 -14.08 -11.47 16.25
CA GLN A 103 -14.12 -10.03 16.49
C GLN A 103 -14.69 -9.69 17.89
N THR A 104 -13.87 -9.10 18.76
CA THR A 104 -14.33 -8.22 19.85
C THR A 104 -14.31 -6.79 19.32
N ASP A 105 -15.42 -6.05 19.46
CA ASP A 105 -15.57 -4.64 19.04
C ASP A 105 -14.44 -3.73 19.56
N GLU A 106 -13.77 -4.16 20.63
CA GLU A 106 -12.64 -3.50 21.29
C GLU A 106 -11.42 -3.28 20.39
N PHE A 107 -11.33 -3.89 19.20
CA PHE A 107 -10.23 -3.69 18.25
C PHE A 107 -10.68 -3.11 16.90
N GLN A 108 -11.93 -2.69 16.77
CA GLN A 108 -12.45 -2.17 15.50
C GLN A 108 -11.65 -0.95 14.99
N TYR A 109 -11.10 -0.15 15.90
CA TYR A 109 -10.22 0.97 15.59
C TYR A 109 -8.91 0.58 14.86
N LEU A 110 -8.45 -0.67 14.96
CA LEU A 110 -7.27 -1.15 14.21
C LEU A 110 -7.58 -1.36 12.71
N PHE A 111 -8.85 -1.62 12.39
CA PHE A 111 -9.34 -1.85 11.03
C PHE A 111 -9.99 -0.59 10.42
N GLU A 112 -10.33 0.39 11.26
CA GLU A 112 -10.76 1.73 10.85
C GLU A 112 -9.59 2.63 10.43
N GLN A 113 -8.42 2.07 10.13
CA GLN A 113 -7.46 2.74 9.27
C GLN A 113 -8.14 2.94 7.91
N SER A 114 -8.79 4.10 7.75
CA SER A 114 -9.33 4.59 6.50
C SER A 114 -8.30 4.29 5.42
N LEU A 115 -8.66 3.41 4.49
CA LEU A 115 -7.82 3.18 3.31
C LEU A 115 -7.50 4.58 2.77
N PRO A 116 -6.22 4.99 2.74
CA PRO A 116 -5.87 6.33 2.34
C PRO A 116 -6.51 6.56 0.97
N GLU A 117 -7.20 7.70 0.83
CA GLU A 117 -7.82 8.06 -0.44
C GLU A 117 -6.80 7.83 -1.57
N PRO A 118 -7.23 7.26 -2.71
CA PRO A 118 -6.32 6.88 -3.77
C PRO A 118 -5.46 8.10 -4.14
N GLN A 119 -4.18 8.04 -3.76
CA GLN A 119 -3.28 9.18 -3.87
C GLN A 119 -3.16 9.56 -5.35
N PHE A 120 -3.14 10.86 -5.62
CA PHE A 120 -3.03 11.41 -6.98
C PHE A 120 -4.17 10.99 -7.93
N SER A 121 -5.31 10.58 -7.38
CA SER A 121 -6.53 10.38 -8.17
C SER A 121 -7.07 11.70 -8.72
N GLU A 122 -8.02 11.59 -9.65
CA GLU A 122 -8.70 12.75 -10.21
C GLU A 122 -9.44 13.54 -9.13
N ASP A 123 -10.15 12.85 -8.23
CA ASP A 123 -10.86 13.45 -7.11
C ASP A 123 -9.93 14.12 -6.10
N TYR A 124 -8.69 13.63 -5.96
CA TYR A 124 -7.69 14.21 -5.06
C TYR A 124 -7.19 15.60 -5.54
N LEU A 125 -7.26 15.86 -6.84
CA LEU A 125 -6.74 17.07 -7.47
C LEU A 125 -7.82 18.06 -7.97
N LYS A 126 -9.07 17.63 -8.16
CA LYS A 126 -10.11 18.43 -8.84
C LYS A 126 -10.45 19.77 -8.19
N ASP A 127 -10.39 19.85 -6.86
CA ASP A 127 -10.84 21.01 -6.08
C ASP A 127 -9.70 21.92 -5.59
N ASP A 128 -8.44 21.62 -5.96
CA ASP A 128 -7.25 22.28 -5.41
C ASP A 128 -6.23 22.63 -6.51
N ASP A 129 -6.43 23.80 -7.13
CA ASP A 129 -5.56 24.31 -8.20
C ASP A 129 -4.14 24.62 -7.72
N GLU A 130 -3.95 24.98 -6.45
CA GLU A 130 -2.61 25.20 -5.88
C GLU A 130 -1.85 23.88 -5.77
N LYS A 131 -2.51 22.82 -5.35
CA LYS A 131 -1.96 21.46 -5.35
C LYS A 131 -1.64 20.98 -6.76
N VAL A 132 -2.51 21.23 -7.74
CA VAL A 132 -2.24 20.92 -9.15
C VAL A 132 -0.98 21.64 -9.63
N ARG A 133 -0.86 22.93 -9.34
CA ARG A 133 0.30 23.75 -9.71
C ARG A 133 1.58 23.29 -9.05
N LEU A 134 1.51 22.92 -7.77
CA LEU A 134 2.65 22.41 -7.01
C LEU A 134 3.19 21.12 -7.61
N TYR A 135 2.31 20.15 -7.89
CA TYR A 135 2.73 18.82 -8.36
C TYR A 135 3.04 18.78 -9.86
N THR A 136 2.23 19.43 -10.69
CA THR A 136 2.31 19.29 -12.15
C THR A 136 2.91 20.50 -12.85
N GLY A 137 2.96 21.66 -12.18
CA GLY A 137 3.34 22.92 -12.79
C GLY A 137 2.26 23.57 -13.67
N LEU A 138 1.12 22.90 -13.87
CA LEU A 138 0.00 23.42 -14.65
C LEU A 138 -0.83 24.41 -13.81
N PRO A 139 -1.45 25.42 -14.43
CA PRO A 139 -2.07 26.51 -13.70
C PRO A 139 -3.36 26.13 -12.95
N SER A 140 -4.10 25.13 -13.44
CA SER A 140 -5.38 24.66 -12.89
C SER A 140 -5.67 23.21 -13.26
N PHE A 141 -6.58 22.57 -12.53
CA PHE A 141 -7.06 21.22 -12.80
C PHE A 141 -7.71 21.09 -14.20
N SER A 142 -8.41 22.13 -14.67
CA SER A 142 -9.02 22.14 -15.99
C SER A 142 -8.01 22.02 -17.13
N VAL A 143 -6.85 22.66 -17.00
CA VAL A 143 -5.74 22.55 -17.96
C VAL A 143 -5.13 21.15 -17.88
N LEU A 144 -4.89 20.64 -16.68
CA LEU A 144 -4.41 19.28 -16.45
C LEU A 144 -5.32 18.22 -17.07
N LYS A 145 -6.64 18.36 -16.92
CA LYS A 145 -7.59 17.42 -17.51
C LYS A 145 -7.60 17.53 -19.04
N SER A 146 -7.46 18.73 -19.57
CA SER A 146 -7.38 18.97 -21.01
C SER A 146 -6.11 18.35 -21.62
N THR A 147 -4.96 18.51 -20.96
CA THR A 147 -3.69 17.88 -21.40
C THR A 147 -3.77 16.37 -21.32
N PHE A 148 -4.36 15.82 -20.26
CA PHE A 148 -4.62 14.39 -20.14
C PHE A 148 -5.44 13.86 -21.32
N ASN A 149 -6.58 14.48 -21.64
CA ASN A 149 -7.43 14.04 -22.73
C ASN A 149 -6.74 14.12 -24.10
N HIS A 150 -5.77 15.02 -24.26
CA HIS A 150 -5.00 15.17 -25.49
C HIS A 150 -3.90 14.10 -25.64
N VAL A 151 -3.17 13.79 -24.56
CA VAL A 151 -2.02 12.88 -24.60
C VAL A 151 -2.41 11.41 -24.40
N ALA A 152 -3.42 11.12 -23.57
CA ALA A 152 -3.83 9.77 -23.22
C ALA A 152 -4.12 8.83 -24.41
N PRO A 153 -4.68 9.29 -25.55
CA PRO A 153 -4.88 8.46 -26.74
C PRO A 153 -3.59 7.93 -27.37
N HIS A 154 -2.46 8.61 -27.19
CA HIS A 154 -1.17 8.27 -27.80
C HIS A 154 -0.36 7.28 -26.96
N VAL A 155 -0.84 6.91 -25.77
CA VAL A 155 -0.11 6.02 -24.85
C VAL A 155 -0.30 4.55 -25.27
N LEU A 156 0.79 3.94 -25.74
CA LEU A 156 0.80 2.57 -26.26
C LEU A 156 0.83 1.49 -25.16
N CYS A 157 1.55 1.72 -24.06
CA CYS A 157 1.64 0.77 -22.93
C CYS A 157 0.96 1.35 -21.70
N ARG A 158 0.05 0.55 -21.10
CA ARG A 158 -0.69 0.88 -19.88
C ARG A 158 -0.25 -0.04 -18.75
N SER A 159 -0.06 0.52 -17.57
CA SER A 159 0.03 -0.26 -16.34
C SER A 159 -1.33 -0.88 -16.03
N LYS A 160 -1.30 -2.09 -15.44
CA LYS A 160 -2.51 -2.72 -14.88
C LYS A 160 -2.83 -2.22 -13.46
N ILE A 161 -1.85 -1.59 -12.82
CA ILE A 161 -1.89 -1.23 -11.39
C ILE A 161 -2.40 0.20 -11.20
N LEU A 162 -1.96 1.12 -12.06
CA LEU A 162 -2.31 2.54 -11.97
C LEU A 162 -3.31 2.93 -13.06
N ASN A 163 -4.19 3.88 -12.72
CA ASN A 163 -5.05 4.51 -13.72
C ASN A 163 -4.19 5.41 -14.63
N GLN A 164 -4.55 5.53 -15.91
CA GLN A 164 -3.85 6.40 -16.87
C GLN A 164 -3.69 7.84 -16.37
N PHE A 165 -4.69 8.36 -15.66
CA PHE A 165 -4.58 9.69 -15.07
C PHE A 165 -3.44 9.76 -14.03
N GLN A 166 -3.34 8.76 -13.15
CA GLN A 166 -2.27 8.68 -12.15
C GLN A 166 -0.89 8.49 -12.80
N GLU A 167 -0.81 7.73 -13.90
CA GLU A 167 0.43 7.58 -14.67
C GLU A 167 0.91 8.93 -15.22
N LEU A 168 0.01 9.74 -15.81
CA LEU A 168 0.36 11.08 -16.26
C LEU A 168 0.85 11.95 -15.09
N ILE A 169 0.15 11.92 -13.95
CA ILE A 169 0.55 12.70 -12.78
C ILE A 169 1.93 12.31 -12.29
N LEU A 170 2.25 11.01 -12.24
CA LEU A 170 3.58 10.52 -11.90
C LEU A 170 4.66 11.13 -12.78
N VAL A 171 4.40 11.19 -14.09
CA VAL A 171 5.34 11.75 -15.08
C VAL A 171 5.49 13.26 -14.88
N LEU A 172 4.38 13.98 -14.72
CA LEU A 172 4.41 15.43 -14.50
C LEU A 172 5.11 15.81 -13.18
N ILE A 173 4.89 15.05 -12.11
CA ILE A 173 5.59 15.23 -10.83
C ILE A 173 7.09 15.06 -11.00
N ARG A 174 7.53 14.03 -11.74
CA ARG A 174 8.95 13.83 -12.02
C ARG A 174 9.55 14.99 -12.79
N LEU A 175 8.86 15.49 -13.81
CA LEU A 175 9.35 16.58 -14.66
C LEU A 175 9.38 17.91 -13.90
N ARG A 176 8.42 18.13 -13.00
CA ARG A 176 8.27 19.40 -12.26
C ARG A 176 9.17 19.51 -11.04
N LEU A 177 9.27 18.44 -10.26
CA LEU A 177 9.93 18.42 -8.94
C LEU A 177 11.31 17.74 -8.97
N ASP A 178 11.69 17.15 -10.12
CA ASP A 178 12.95 16.44 -10.31
C ASP A 178 13.24 15.34 -9.26
N ILE A 179 12.19 14.66 -8.81
CA ILE A 179 12.28 13.64 -7.75
C ILE A 179 12.84 12.32 -8.30
N PHE A 180 13.68 11.62 -7.53
CA PHE A 180 14.20 10.30 -7.91
C PHE A 180 13.10 9.24 -8.08
N LEU A 181 13.32 8.30 -9.02
CA LEU A 181 12.35 7.22 -9.34
C LEU A 181 11.98 6.36 -8.13
N GLN A 182 12.91 6.16 -7.18
CA GLN A 182 12.66 5.37 -5.97
C GLN A 182 11.63 6.01 -5.05
N HIS A 183 11.62 7.35 -4.96
CA HIS A 183 10.62 8.06 -4.15
C HIS A 183 9.24 8.01 -4.79
N LEU A 184 9.16 8.04 -6.12
CA LEU A 184 7.90 7.86 -6.84
C LEU A 184 7.36 6.43 -6.67
N ALA A 185 8.24 5.43 -6.73
CA ALA A 185 7.89 4.04 -6.45
C ALA A 185 7.23 3.88 -5.07
N TYR A 186 7.81 4.51 -4.05
CA TYR A 186 7.25 4.50 -2.70
C TYR A 186 5.88 5.22 -2.62
N ARG A 187 5.74 6.41 -3.22
CA ARG A 187 4.49 7.18 -3.15
C ARG A 187 3.32 6.55 -3.91
N PHE A 188 3.60 5.89 -5.02
CA PHE A 188 2.59 5.24 -5.85
C PHE A 188 2.44 3.74 -5.55
N GLU A 189 3.17 3.23 -4.55
CA GLU A 189 3.15 1.81 -4.13
C GLU A 189 3.43 0.84 -5.29
N ILE A 190 4.35 1.21 -6.19
CA ILE A 190 4.74 0.42 -7.36
C ILE A 190 6.25 0.20 -7.41
N SER A 191 6.70 -0.79 -8.19
CA SER A 191 8.13 -1.03 -8.36
C SER A 191 8.83 0.11 -9.12
N LYS A 192 10.11 0.38 -8.80
CA LYS A 192 10.96 1.34 -9.53
C LYS A 192 10.99 1.05 -11.04
N ARG A 193 10.96 -0.23 -11.42
CA ARG A 193 10.94 -0.66 -12.82
C ARG A 193 9.64 -0.22 -13.51
N THR A 194 8.51 -0.38 -12.84
CA THR A 194 7.20 0.06 -13.34
C THR A 194 7.17 1.57 -13.55
N VAL A 195 7.68 2.35 -12.59
CA VAL A 195 7.81 3.82 -12.70
C VAL A 195 8.60 4.19 -13.96
N GLN A 196 9.75 3.57 -14.19
CA GLN A 196 10.60 3.84 -15.35
C GLN A 196 9.90 3.50 -16.68
N CYS A 197 9.20 2.36 -16.73
CA CYS A 197 8.47 1.95 -17.93
C CYS A 197 7.28 2.88 -18.22
N ILE A 198 6.56 3.34 -17.19
CA ILE A 198 5.51 4.37 -17.34
C ILE A 198 6.13 5.65 -17.90
N MET A 199 7.24 6.13 -17.35
CA MET A 199 7.87 7.35 -17.84
C MET A 199 8.26 7.28 -19.31
N ASN A 200 8.91 6.21 -19.74
CA ASN A 200 9.32 6.08 -21.13
C ASN A 200 8.11 6.06 -22.08
N SER A 201 7.07 5.27 -21.76
CA SER A 201 5.83 5.19 -22.54
C SER A 201 5.15 6.56 -22.69
N TRP A 202 5.06 7.32 -21.61
CA TRP A 202 4.43 8.65 -21.63
C TRP A 202 5.29 9.72 -22.29
N MET A 203 6.61 9.65 -22.16
CA MET A 203 7.53 10.56 -22.87
C MET A 203 7.47 10.36 -24.38
N GLU A 204 7.41 9.10 -24.84
CA GLU A 204 7.18 8.75 -26.25
C GLU A 204 5.82 9.28 -26.73
N ALA A 205 4.74 9.03 -25.97
CA ALA A 205 3.41 9.52 -26.31
C ALA A 205 3.33 11.06 -26.40
N MET A 206 3.99 11.79 -25.49
CA MET A 206 4.05 13.25 -25.53
C MET A 206 4.88 13.79 -26.71
N TYR A 207 5.88 13.04 -27.17
CA TYR A 207 6.64 13.36 -28.37
C TYR A 207 5.80 13.15 -29.63
N ASP A 208 5.10 12.02 -29.73
CA ASP A 208 4.27 11.66 -30.88
C ASP A 208 3.03 12.55 -31.02
N CYS A 209 2.44 12.99 -29.91
CA CYS A 209 1.27 13.89 -29.88
C CYS A 209 1.56 15.30 -30.46
N ARG A 210 2.84 15.67 -30.63
CA ARG A 210 3.24 16.95 -31.22
C ARG A 210 3.09 16.98 -32.75
N HIS A 211 2.98 15.82 -33.40
CA HIS A 211 2.91 15.67 -34.86
C HIS A 211 1.49 15.38 -35.36
#